data_AF-A0A838PFH4-F1
#
_entry.id   AF-A0A838PFH4-F1
#
_cell.length_a   1.000
_cell.length_b   1.000
_cell.length_c   1.000
_cell.angle_alpha   90.00
_cell.angle_beta   90.00
_cell.angle_gamma   90.00
#
_symmetry.space_group_name_H-M   'P 1'
#
loop_
_entity.id
_entity.type
_entity.pdbx_description
1 polymer ?
#
loop_
_entity_poly.entity_id
_entity_poly.type
_entity_poly.pdbx_seq_one_letter_code
_entity_poly.pdbx_strand_id
1 'polypeptide(L)'
;MPNANRVFHLTAIRNQVRPSGRLWSPAADVYHAGDGWVVKVDLAGVSIDDLEIVLSDSHLMIRGCRRDTFYREGYTYQQMEITYSRFEKQIEFPCSIDAATLTHDYRDGFLLINMRCK
;
A
#
# COMPACT_ATOMS: atom_id res chain seq x y z
N MET A 1 -4.87 -26.53 12.46
CA MET A 1 -3.72 -25.60 12.57
C MET A 1 -2.74 -26.00 11.49
N PRO A 2 -2.54 -25.19 10.45
CA PRO A 2 -1.77 -23.95 10.59
C PRO A 2 -2.43 -22.73 9.89
N ASN A 3 -2.31 -21.53 10.46
CA ASN A 3 -2.50 -20.29 9.72
C ASN A 3 -1.12 -19.64 9.58
N ALA A 4 -0.47 -19.87 8.44
CA ALA A 4 0.81 -19.27 8.11
C ALA A 4 0.50 -18.02 7.28
N ASN A 5 0.54 -16.84 7.92
CA ASN A 5 0.49 -15.56 7.22
C ASN A 5 1.46 -15.62 6.02
N ARG A 6 0.91 -15.51 4.82
CA ARG A 6 1.70 -15.41 3.59
C ARG A 6 2.17 -13.98 3.46
N VAL A 7 3.37 -13.73 3.98
CA VAL A 7 4.03 -12.43 3.87
C VAL A 7 4.85 -12.40 2.58
N PHE A 8 4.50 -11.50 1.66
CA PHE A 8 5.32 -11.22 0.48
C PHE A 8 6.28 -10.07 0.84
N HIS A 9 7.56 -10.40 1.00
CA HIS A 9 8.61 -9.40 1.25
C HIS A 9 9.34 -9.06 -0.05
N LEU A 10 9.20 -7.83 -0.52
CA LEU A 10 10.24 -7.16 -1.31
C LEU A 10 11.16 -6.49 -0.30
N THR A 11 12.34 -7.08 -0.09
CA THR A 11 13.22 -6.72 1.02
C THR A 11 13.90 -5.36 0.79
N ALA A 12 13.61 -4.37 1.63
CA ALA A 12 14.55 -3.27 1.92
C ALA A 12 14.41 -2.71 3.35
N ILE A 13 15.51 -2.90 4.10
CA ILE A 13 16.00 -2.35 5.38
C ILE A 13 15.11 -1.40 6.21
N ARG A 14 14.97 -1.77 7.50
CA ARG A 14 14.42 -0.99 8.61
C ARG A 14 15.19 0.30 8.87
N ASN A 15 14.56 1.44 8.61
CA ASN A 15 14.89 2.68 9.32
C ASN A 15 13.59 3.20 9.95
N GLN A 16 13.44 3.14 11.28
CA GLN A 16 12.25 3.61 12.00
C GLN A 16 12.10 5.14 11.86
N VAL A 17 11.40 5.58 10.81
CA VAL A 17 10.89 6.96 10.72
C VAL A 17 9.68 7.05 11.63
N ARG A 18 9.78 7.85 12.71
CA ARG A 18 8.62 8.23 13.53
C ARG A 18 7.85 9.32 12.77
N PRO A 19 6.59 9.08 12.34
CA PRO A 19 5.85 10.11 11.62
C PRO A 19 5.41 11.20 12.61
N SER A 20 5.85 12.44 12.37
CA SER A 20 5.34 13.63 13.03
C SER A 20 4.36 14.34 12.09
N GLY A 21 3.05 14.04 12.21
CA GLY A 21 1.98 14.63 11.38
C GLY A 21 0.71 13.78 11.34
N ARG A 22 -0.33 14.25 10.61
CA ARG A 22 -1.45 13.37 10.21
C ARG A 22 -0.86 12.24 9.36
N LEU A 23 -1.14 10.99 9.74
CA LEU A 23 -0.80 9.85 8.90
C LEU A 23 -1.52 10.02 7.57
N TRP A 24 -0.78 9.91 6.45
CA TRP A 24 -1.40 9.90 5.14
C TRP A 24 -2.22 8.61 5.03
N SER A 25 -3.51 8.75 4.73
CA SER A 25 -4.39 7.62 4.46
C SER A 25 -4.73 7.64 2.97
N PRO A 26 -4.05 6.85 2.13
CA PRO A 26 -4.28 6.86 0.70
C PRO A 26 -5.71 6.42 0.37
N ALA A 27 -6.31 7.04 -0.65
CA ALA A 27 -7.63 6.64 -1.14
C ALA A 27 -7.54 5.26 -1.79
N ALA A 28 -8.63 4.48 -1.70
CA ALA A 28 -8.71 3.21 -2.39
C ALA A 28 -10.12 2.95 -2.88
N ASP A 29 -10.21 2.37 -4.07
CA ASP A 29 -11.43 1.80 -4.63
C ASP A 29 -11.33 0.27 -4.56
N VAL A 30 -12.45 -0.38 -4.24
CA VAL A 30 -12.54 -1.84 -4.15
C VAL A 30 -13.66 -2.31 -5.06
N TYR A 31 -13.33 -3.20 -5.99
CA TYR A 31 -14.24 -3.76 -6.96
C TYR A 31 -14.37 -5.25 -6.73
N HIS A 32 -15.61 -5.76 -6.75
CA HIS A 32 -15.85 -7.18 -6.91
C HIS A 32 -15.79 -7.53 -8.40
N ALA A 33 -14.92 -8.48 -8.76
CA ALA A 33 -14.79 -9.02 -10.10
C ALA A 33 -15.23 -10.50 -10.08
N GLY A 34 -15.72 -11.04 -11.18
CA GLY A 34 -16.38 -12.36 -11.19
C GLY A 34 -15.62 -13.49 -10.49
N ASP A 35 -14.29 -13.50 -10.57
CA ASP A 35 -13.40 -14.48 -9.94
C ASP A 35 -12.60 -13.94 -8.73
N GLY A 36 -13.02 -12.81 -8.14
CA GLY A 36 -12.42 -12.26 -6.92
C GLY A 36 -12.56 -10.74 -6.77
N TRP A 37 -11.45 -10.05 -6.52
CA TRP A 37 -11.43 -8.63 -6.14
C TRP A 37 -10.34 -7.86 -6.85
N VAL A 38 -10.62 -6.58 -7.14
CA VAL A 38 -9.63 -5.62 -7.60
C VAL A 38 -9.60 -4.46 -6.63
N VAL A 39 -8.41 -4.13 -6.12
CA VAL A 39 -8.18 -2.97 -5.25
C VAL A 39 -7.29 -1.99 -5.99
N LYS A 40 -7.76 -0.76 -6.13
CA LYS A 40 -6.99 0.35 -6.71
C LYS A 40 -6.67 1.35 -5.62
N VAL A 41 -5.39 1.66 -5.38
CA VAL A 41 -4.95 2.58 -4.34
C VAL A 41 -4.18 3.75 -4.94
N ASP A 42 -4.53 4.97 -4.56
CA ASP A 42 -3.80 6.19 -4.94
C ASP A 42 -2.53 6.33 -4.10
N LEU A 43 -1.40 6.07 -4.75
CA LEU A 43 -0.07 6.07 -4.16
C LEU A 43 0.91 6.97 -4.94
N ALA A 44 0.42 8.03 -5.60
CA ALA A 44 1.27 8.90 -6.41
C ALA A 44 2.52 9.36 -5.64
N GLY A 45 3.71 9.20 -6.24
CA GLY A 45 4.99 9.57 -5.61
C GLY A 45 5.50 8.61 -4.53
N VAL A 46 4.91 7.42 -4.38
CA VAL A 46 5.48 6.32 -3.58
C VAL A 46 6.36 5.44 -4.48
N SER A 47 7.52 5.04 -3.98
CA SER A 47 8.37 4.04 -4.63
C SER A 47 7.79 2.64 -4.42
N ILE A 48 7.79 1.81 -5.46
CA ILE A 48 7.34 0.41 -5.35
C ILE A 48 8.20 -0.38 -4.36
N ASP A 49 9.48 -0.03 -4.22
CA ASP A 49 10.41 -0.68 -3.28
C ASP A 49 10.12 -0.34 -1.81
N ASP A 50 9.34 0.72 -1.56
CA ASP A 50 8.90 1.12 -0.21
C ASP A 50 7.52 0.48 0.15
N LEU A 51 6.97 -0.42 -0.68
CA LEU A 51 5.65 -1.03 -0.47
C LEU A 51 5.72 -2.43 0.13
N GLU A 52 4.85 -2.68 1.11
CA GLU A 52 4.60 -4.01 1.69
C GLU A 52 3.10 -4.33 1.56
N ILE A 53 2.78 -5.50 1.01
CA ILE A 53 1.42 -6.00 0.85
C ILE A 53 1.27 -7.31 1.61
N VAL A 54 0.29 -7.38 2.51
CA VAL A 54 0.02 -8.55 3.35
C VAL A 54 -1.45 -8.93 3.22
N LEU A 55 -1.69 -10.23 3.03
CA LEU A 55 -3.01 -10.84 3.15
C LEU A 55 -3.07 -11.61 4.47
N SER A 56 -4.15 -11.44 5.22
CA SER A 56 -4.40 -12.17 6.47
C SER A 56 -5.90 -12.28 6.73
N ASP A 57 -6.39 -13.51 6.79
CA ASP A 57 -7.81 -13.84 6.95
C ASP A 57 -8.66 -13.14 5.89
N SER A 58 -9.50 -12.18 6.30
CA SER A 58 -10.34 -11.35 5.43
C SER A 58 -9.75 -9.96 5.15
N HIS A 59 -8.47 -9.74 5.43
CA HIS A 59 -7.84 -8.42 5.36
C HIS A 59 -6.70 -8.34 4.35
N LEU A 60 -6.75 -7.29 3.53
CA LEU A 60 -5.62 -6.80 2.77
C LEU A 60 -5.02 -5.59 3.49
N MET A 61 -3.71 -5.64 3.73
CA MET A 61 -2.96 -4.55 4.32
C MET A 61 -1.87 -4.09 3.35
N ILE A 62 -1.79 -2.78 3.13
CA ILE A 62 -0.81 -2.13 2.27
C ILE A 62 -0.08 -1.07 3.09
N ARG A 63 1.22 -1.22 3.26
CA ARG A 63 2.08 -0.30 4.01
C ARG A 63 3.12 0.31 3.11
N GLY A 64 3.55 1.53 3.46
CA GLY A 64 4.69 2.14 2.81
C GLY A 64 5.01 3.53 3.32
N CYS A 65 5.81 4.26 2.54
CA CYS A 65 6.23 5.62 2.87
C CYS A 65 6.23 6.51 1.62
N ARG A 66 5.56 7.66 1.69
CA ARG A 66 5.72 8.72 0.68
C ARG A 66 6.80 9.68 1.16
N ARG A 67 7.87 9.80 0.38
CA ARG A 67 9.02 10.65 0.70
C ARG A 67 9.06 11.86 -0.23
N ASP A 68 9.51 12.99 0.28
CA ASP A 68 9.89 14.11 -0.57
C ASP A 68 11.30 13.87 -1.11
N THR A 69 11.41 13.50 -2.38
CA THR A 69 12.69 13.30 -3.07
C THR A 69 13.09 14.52 -3.90
N PHE A 70 12.27 15.58 -3.90
CA PHE A 70 12.46 16.75 -4.75
C PHE A 70 13.11 17.92 -4.00
N TYR A 71 12.90 18.04 -2.69
CA TYR A 71 13.56 19.04 -1.87
C TYR A 71 15.10 18.94 -1.95
N ARG A 72 15.76 20.08 -2.08
CA ARG A 72 17.22 20.22 -2.16
C ARG A 72 17.70 21.36 -1.28
N GLU A 73 18.98 21.31 -0.90
CA GLU A 73 19.62 22.41 -0.17
C GLU A 73 19.48 23.73 -0.95
N GLY A 74 19.17 24.81 -0.23
CA GLY A 74 18.92 26.13 -0.81
C GLY A 74 17.48 26.37 -1.28
N TYR A 75 16.58 25.38 -1.22
CA TYR A 75 15.17 25.59 -1.55
C TYR A 75 14.42 26.14 -0.33
N THR A 76 13.51 27.09 -0.56
CA THR A 76 12.54 27.54 0.45
C THR A 76 11.15 27.27 -0.08
N TYR A 77 10.32 26.59 0.70
CA TYR A 77 8.93 26.33 0.30
C TYR A 77 8.08 27.59 0.52
N GLN A 78 7.17 27.87 -0.42
CA GLN A 78 6.11 28.86 -0.22
C GLN A 78 4.82 28.18 0.30
N GLN A 79 4.56 26.94 -0.14
CA GLN A 79 3.36 26.18 0.21
C GLN A 79 3.66 24.68 0.11
N MET A 80 3.13 23.91 1.06
CA MET A 80 3.24 22.44 1.09
C MET A 80 1.89 21.82 1.43
N GLU A 81 1.26 21.18 0.44
CA GLU A 81 -0.02 20.47 0.61
C GLU A 81 0.12 18.95 0.52
N ILE A 82 1.22 18.48 -0.07
CA ILE A 82 1.51 17.06 -0.23
C ILE A 82 1.93 16.49 1.13
N THR A 83 1.20 15.47 1.58
CA THR A 83 1.55 14.78 2.82
C THR A 83 2.64 13.73 2.56
N TYR A 84 3.82 13.95 3.13
CA TYR A 84 4.92 12.98 3.13
C TYR A 84 4.94 12.26 4.47
N SER A 85 4.56 10.99 4.46
CA SER A 85 4.45 10.20 5.68
C SER A 85 4.49 8.70 5.39
N ARG A 86 4.67 7.93 6.45
CA ARG A 86 4.32 6.51 6.45
C ARG A 86 2.81 6.37 6.37
N PHE A 87 2.37 5.32 5.70
CA PHE A 87 0.96 4.98 5.61
C PHE A 87 0.73 3.49 5.85
N GLU A 88 -0.48 3.19 6.30
CA GLU A 88 -1.04 1.86 6.37
C GLU A 88 -2.49 1.96 5.87
N LYS A 89 -2.84 1.14 4.89
CA LYS A 89 -4.19 1.00 4.36
C LYS A 89 -4.65 -0.42 4.61
N GLN A 90 -5.73 -0.57 5.37
CA GLN A 90 -6.38 -1.85 5.61
C GLN A 90 -7.73 -1.87 4.91
N ILE A 91 -8.05 -2.99 4.24
CA ILE A 91 -9.31 -3.24 3.55
C ILE A 91 -9.81 -4.60 4.01
N GLU A 92 -11.03 -4.65 4.50
CA GLU A 92 -11.71 -5.87 4.94
C GLU A 92 -12.63 -6.38 3.81
N PHE A 93 -12.67 -7.71 3.65
CA PHE A 93 -13.46 -8.43 2.66
C PHE A 93 -14.51 -9.32 3.35
N PRO A 94 -15.62 -9.64 2.68
CA PRO A 94 -16.67 -10.48 3.26
C PRO A 94 -16.28 -11.96 3.40
N CYS A 95 -15.11 -12.37 2.89
CA CYS A 95 -14.63 -13.75 2.92
C CYS A 95 -13.11 -13.78 3.17
N SER A 96 -12.58 -14.95 3.55
CA SER A 96 -11.13 -15.14 3.62
C SER A 96 -10.51 -15.00 2.23
N ILE A 97 -9.36 -14.33 2.18
CA ILE A 97 -8.55 -14.08 0.99
C ILE A 97 -7.16 -14.71 1.11
N ASP A 98 -6.90 -15.54 2.13
CA ASP A 98 -5.59 -16.18 2.36
C ASP A 98 -5.15 -17.10 1.20
N ALA A 99 -6.14 -17.73 0.57
CA ALA A 99 -5.93 -18.60 -0.59
C ALA A 99 -5.93 -17.85 -1.93
N ALA A 100 -6.14 -16.53 -1.92
CA ALA A 100 -6.22 -15.76 -3.14
C ALA A 100 -4.89 -15.76 -3.90
N THR A 101 -4.95 -15.89 -5.21
CA THR A 101 -3.80 -15.61 -6.07
C THR A 101 -3.70 -14.11 -6.28
N LEU A 102 -2.60 -13.52 -5.84
CA LEU A 102 -2.36 -12.08 -5.92
C LEU A 102 -1.44 -11.74 -7.10
N THR A 103 -1.87 -10.78 -7.91
CA THR A 103 -1.03 -10.10 -8.92
C THR A 103 -1.19 -8.60 -8.77
N HIS A 104 -0.14 -7.83 -9.03
CA HIS A 104 -0.20 -6.38 -8.92
C HIS A 104 0.41 -5.69 -10.14
N ASP A 105 -0.03 -4.45 -10.36
CA ASP A 105 0.53 -3.52 -11.34
C ASP A 105 0.64 -2.13 -10.69
N TYR A 106 1.62 -1.34 -11.12
CA TYR A 106 1.84 0.01 -10.61
C TYR A 106 2.04 0.97 -11.78
N ARG A 107 1.05 1.84 -11.99
CA ARG A 107 1.03 2.77 -13.13
C ARG A 107 0.33 4.07 -12.76
N ASP A 108 0.88 5.17 -13.24
CA ASP A 108 0.31 6.52 -13.08
C ASP A 108 0.02 6.91 -11.62
N GLY A 109 0.83 6.40 -10.68
CA GLY A 109 0.64 6.62 -9.24
C GLY A 109 -0.44 5.75 -8.61
N PHE A 110 -1.02 4.80 -9.34
CA PHE A 110 -1.97 3.83 -8.80
C PHE A 110 -1.35 2.46 -8.65
N LEU A 111 -1.54 1.87 -7.47
CA LEU A 111 -1.33 0.45 -7.24
C LEU A 111 -2.63 -0.29 -7.52
N LEU A 112 -2.57 -1.24 -8.46
CA LEU A 112 -3.67 -2.15 -8.78
C LEU A 112 -3.34 -3.53 -8.22
N ILE A 113 -4.16 -4.04 -7.32
CA ILE A 113 -4.02 -5.37 -6.74
C ILE A 113 -5.20 -6.21 -7.20
N ASN A 114 -4.92 -7.29 -7.91
CA ASN A 114 -5.92 -8.25 -8.36
C ASN A 114 -5.78 -9.51 -7.50
N MET A 115 -6.85 -9.89 -6.82
CA MET A 115 -6.93 -11.05 -5.95
C MET A 115 -7.96 -12.01 -6.54
N ARG A 116 -7.51 -13.17 -7.00
CA ARG A 116 -8.40 -14.20 -7.53
C ARG A 116 -8.69 -15.26 -6.48
N CYS A 117 -9.96 -15.43 -6.12
CA CYS A 117 -10.47 -16.39 -5.16
C CYS A 117 -11.04 -17.57 -5.95
N LYS A 118 -10.27 -18.65 -6.09
CA LYS A 118 -10.74 -19.89 -6.75
C LYS A 118 -11.66 -20.68 -5.84
#